data_AF-Q2LQP5-F1
#
_entry.id   AF-Q2LQP5-F1
#
_cell.length_a   1.000
_cell.length_b   1.000
_cell.length_c   1.000
_cell.angle_alpha   90.00
_cell.angle_beta   90.00
_cell.angle_gamma   90.00
#
_symmetry.space_group_name_H-M   'P 1'
#
loop_
_entity.id
_entity.type
_entity.pdbx_description
1 polymer ?
#
loop_
_entity_poly.entity_id
_entity_poly.type
_entity_poly.pdbx_seq_one_letter_code
_entity_poly.pdbx_strand_id
1 'polypeptide(L)'
;MKALGLFFKYCWVLPVSCIGILLIPLVIFSGGAASITGGVIEIEGGILPFLLSRRRPNSTIEALTLGHVIIGRNHESLKRCRIHEQVHVRQYERWGPLFPPLYLLAGAVARLRGRDPYRDNRFEREALHAEGAGKIA
;
A
#
# COMPACT_ATOMS: atom_id res chain seq x y z
N MET A 1 2.97 23.71 15.60
CA MET A 1 1.84 23.42 14.67
C MET A 1 2.06 22.18 13.80
N LYS A 2 3.22 22.00 13.12
CA LYS A 2 3.50 20.81 12.27
C LYS A 2 3.39 19.47 13.02
N ALA A 3 3.91 19.40 14.25
CA ALA A 3 3.87 18.19 15.08
C ALA A 3 2.43 17.76 15.42
N LEU A 4 1.53 18.72 15.65
CA LEU A 4 0.13 18.45 15.95
C LEU A 4 -0.59 17.87 14.73
N GLY A 5 -0.34 18.42 13.54
CA GLY A 5 -0.90 17.88 12.29
C GLY A 5 -0.40 16.47 11.96
N LEU A 6 0.88 16.17 12.23
CA LEU A 6 1.44 14.82 12.11
C LEU A 6 0.77 13.86 13.10
N PHE A 7 0.65 14.26 14.37
CA PHE A 7 0.00 13.45 15.39
C PHE A 7 -1.42 13.04 14.99
N PHE A 8 -2.23 13.99 14.51
CA PHE A 8 -3.58 13.69 14.03
C PHE A 8 -3.59 12.71 12.86
N LYS A 9 -2.66 12.85 11.89
CA LYS A 9 -2.53 11.88 10.79
C LYS A 9 -2.20 10.48 11.29
N TYR A 10 -1.24 10.35 12.21
CA TYR A 10 -0.89 9.05 12.77
C TYR A 10 -2.06 8.42 13.51
N CYS A 11 -2.76 9.16 14.39
CA CYS A 11 -3.95 8.66 15.07
C CYS A 11 -5.07 8.27 14.10
N TRP A 12 -5.25 9.07 13.03
CA TRP A 12 -6.27 8.83 12.01
C TRP A 12 -6.03 7.52 11.25
N VAL A 13 -4.78 7.25 10.88
CA VAL A 13 -4.40 6.05 10.11
C VAL A 13 -4.09 4.84 11.01
N LEU A 14 -3.95 5.06 12.32
CA LEU A 14 -3.53 4.04 13.29
C LEU A 14 -4.34 2.74 13.20
N PRO A 15 -5.68 2.74 13.11
CA PRO A 15 -6.45 1.50 13.10
C PRO A 15 -6.07 0.56 11.96
N VAL A 16 -5.74 1.12 10.79
CA VAL A 16 -5.30 0.32 9.64
C VAL A 16 -3.82 -0.02 9.74
N SER A 17 -3.00 0.90 10.24
CA SER A 17 -1.56 0.65 10.45
C SER A 17 -1.34 -0.49 11.44
N CYS A 18 -2.19 -0.64 12.46
CA CYS A 18 -2.14 -1.75 13.41
C CYS A 18 -2.21 -3.11 12.72
N ILE A 19 -3.00 -3.25 11.65
CA ILE A 19 -3.08 -4.50 10.89
C ILE A 19 -1.72 -4.84 10.26
N GLY A 20 -1.07 -3.85 9.64
CA GLY A 20 0.27 -4.01 9.09
C GLY A 20 1.32 -4.29 10.17
N ILE A 21 1.24 -3.60 11.31
CA ILE A 21 2.14 -3.78 12.45
C ILE A 21 2.03 -5.20 13.02
N LEU A 22 0.82 -5.74 13.14
CA LEU A 22 0.59 -7.11 13.61
C LEU A 22 1.20 -8.17 12.69
N LEU A 23 1.44 -7.85 11.41
CA LEU A 23 2.11 -8.74 10.46
C LEU A 23 3.64 -8.73 10.60
N ILE A 24 4.24 -7.66 11.15
CA ILE A 24 5.69 -7.53 11.32
C ILE A 24 6.31 -8.75 12.05
N PRO A 25 5.85 -9.17 13.24
CA PRO A 25 6.45 -10.31 13.93
C PRO A 25 6.32 -11.59 13.11
N LEU A 26 5.18 -11.81 12.45
CA LEU A 26 4.98 -12.99 11.60
C LEU A 26 5.99 -13.02 10.44
N VAL A 27 6.24 -11.87 9.80
CA VAL A 27 7.22 -11.74 8.72
C VAL A 27 8.63 -12.00 9.22
N ILE A 28 9.04 -11.37 10.33
CA ILE A 28 10.37 -11.56 10.91
C ILE A 28 10.60 -13.03 11.32
N PHE A 29 9.65 -13.65 12.02
CA PHE A 29 9.77 -15.05 12.45
C PHE A 29 9.78 -16.05 11.29
N SER A 30 9.22 -15.68 10.15
CA SER A 30 9.28 -16.47 8.91
C SER A 30 10.53 -16.23 8.06
N GLY A 31 11.51 -15.45 8.55
CA GLY A 31 12.76 -15.15 7.83
C GLY A 31 12.71 -13.94 6.89
N GLY A 32 11.72 -13.06 7.07
CA GLY A 32 11.62 -11.77 6.37
C GLY A 32 12.39 -10.65 7.07
N ALA A 33 12.30 -9.45 6.51
CA ALA A 33 12.94 -8.25 7.02
C ALA A 33 11.94 -7.09 7.17
N ALA A 34 12.28 -6.14 8.05
CA ALA A 34 11.57 -4.90 8.24
C ALA A 34 12.56 -3.73 8.21
N SER A 35 12.19 -2.63 7.58
CA SER A 35 12.99 -1.40 7.49
C SER A 35 12.09 -0.17 7.57
N ILE A 36 12.67 0.99 7.85
CA ILE A 36 11.95 2.26 7.83
C ILE A 36 12.48 3.09 6.66
N THR A 37 11.61 3.35 5.68
CA THR A 37 11.97 4.09 4.46
C THR A 37 10.89 5.12 4.15
N GLY A 38 11.28 6.37 3.91
CA GLY A 38 10.32 7.42 3.54
C GLY A 38 9.22 7.68 4.58
N GLY A 39 9.51 7.48 5.87
CA GLY A 39 8.56 7.72 6.98
C GLY A 39 7.54 6.62 7.23
N VAL A 40 7.67 5.47 6.56
CA VAL A 40 6.82 4.28 6.74
C VAL A 40 7.65 3.04 7.04
N ILE A 41 6.99 2.02 7.58
CA ILE A 41 7.60 0.70 7.82
C ILE A 41 7.43 -0.12 6.53
N GLU A 42 8.52 -0.54 5.92
CA GLU A 42 8.54 -1.48 4.81
C GLU A 42 8.87 -2.88 5.35
N ILE A 43 8.03 -3.88 5.09
CA ILE A 43 8.29 -5.29 5.41
C ILE A 43 8.33 -6.16 4.15
N GLU A 44 9.24 -7.13 4.11
CA GLU A 44 9.53 -7.95 2.93
C GLU A 44 9.92 -9.39 3.28
N GLY A 45 9.73 -10.31 2.32
CA GLY A 45 10.21 -11.69 2.43
C GLY A 45 9.40 -12.56 3.39
N GLY A 46 10.03 -13.64 3.87
CA GLY A 46 9.40 -14.60 4.79
C GLY A 46 8.12 -15.23 4.21
N ILE A 47 7.01 -15.13 4.93
CA ILE A 47 5.69 -15.63 4.53
C ILE A 47 5.01 -14.77 3.45
N LEU A 48 5.51 -13.55 3.18
CA LEU A 48 4.84 -12.60 2.28
C LEU A 48 4.77 -13.04 0.83
N PRO A 49 5.82 -13.64 0.19
CA PRO A 49 5.70 -14.20 -1.15
C PRO A 49 4.54 -15.19 -1.29
N PHE A 50 4.25 -15.98 -0.24
CA PHE A 50 3.13 -16.92 -0.22
C PHE A 50 1.79 -16.20 -0.03
N LEU A 51 1.68 -15.25 0.92
CA LEU A 51 0.45 -14.49 1.15
C LEU A 51 0.05 -13.58 -0.02
N LEU A 52 1.05 -12.97 -0.66
CA LEU A 52 0.88 -12.09 -1.82
C LEU A 52 0.79 -12.86 -3.13
N SER A 53 1.20 -14.14 -3.16
CA SER A 53 0.86 -15.04 -4.26
C SER A 53 -0.62 -15.41 -4.18
N ARG A 54 -1.50 -14.67 -4.88
CA ARG A 54 -2.93 -15.00 -4.93
C ARG A 54 -3.46 -15.24 -6.34
N ARG A 55 -3.91 -16.49 -6.55
CA ARG A 55 -5.01 -17.09 -7.35
C ARG A 55 -5.49 -16.52 -8.70
N ARG A 56 -5.02 -15.37 -9.21
CA ARG A 56 -5.33 -14.97 -10.59
C ARG A 56 -4.19 -15.39 -11.52
N PRO A 57 -4.45 -16.13 -12.61
CA PRO A 57 -3.42 -16.40 -13.60
C PRO A 57 -2.93 -15.05 -14.15
N ASN A 58 -1.62 -14.80 -14.04
CA ASN A 58 -0.89 -13.65 -14.60
C ASN A 58 -0.92 -12.31 -13.84
N SER A 59 -1.33 -12.26 -12.56
CA SER A 59 -1.11 -11.04 -11.75
C SER A 59 -0.61 -11.38 -10.36
N THR A 60 0.65 -11.04 -10.06
CA THR A 60 1.17 -11.17 -8.70
C THR A 60 1.21 -9.80 -8.02
N ILE A 61 0.76 -9.73 -6.77
CA ILE A 61 0.79 -8.49 -5.98
C ILE A 61 2.22 -8.29 -5.51
N GLU A 62 2.91 -7.31 -6.07
CA GLU A 62 4.33 -7.07 -5.77
C GLU A 62 4.51 -6.33 -4.44
N ALA A 63 3.63 -5.36 -4.15
CA ALA A 63 3.56 -4.66 -2.88
C ALA A 63 2.10 -4.28 -2.55
N LEU A 64 1.85 -3.94 -1.29
CA LEU A 64 0.57 -3.49 -0.76
C LEU A 64 0.79 -2.54 0.42
N THR A 65 0.09 -1.42 0.43
CA THR A 65 0.08 -0.49 1.57
C THR A 65 -1.06 -0.76 2.54
N LEU A 66 -0.75 -0.79 3.84
CA LEU A 66 -1.68 -0.84 4.97
C LEU A 66 -1.38 0.32 5.93
N GLY A 67 -1.99 1.48 5.66
CA GLY A 67 -1.71 2.69 6.43
C GLY A 67 -0.25 3.13 6.27
N HIS A 68 0.51 3.12 7.36
CA HIS A 68 1.95 3.44 7.38
C HIS A 68 2.86 2.20 7.31
N VAL A 69 2.32 1.05 6.92
CA VAL A 69 3.10 -0.17 6.69
C VAL A 69 2.96 -0.58 5.24
N ILE A 70 4.07 -0.69 4.51
CA ILE A 70 4.11 -1.22 3.14
C ILE A 70 4.65 -2.65 3.23
N ILE A 71 3.94 -3.57 2.59
CA ILE A 71 4.27 -4.99 2.56
C ILE A 71 4.68 -5.32 1.13
N GLY A 72 5.89 -5.85 0.94
CA GLY A 72 6.37 -6.29 -0.36
C GLY A 72 6.73 -7.77 -0.39
N ARG A 73 6.72 -8.37 -1.58
CA ARG A 73 7.17 -9.75 -1.74
C ARG A 73 8.64 -9.92 -1.41
N ASN A 74 9.47 -9.01 -1.89
CA ASN A 74 10.91 -8.97 -1.68
C ASN A 74 11.40 -7.51 -1.82
N HIS A 75 12.69 -7.32 -1.58
CA HIS A 75 13.34 -6.02 -1.67
C HIS A 75 13.17 -5.32 -3.02
N GLU A 76 13.34 -6.05 -4.13
CA GLU A 76 13.21 -5.49 -5.47
C GLU A 76 11.76 -5.06 -5.77
N SER A 77 10.77 -5.81 -5.29
CA SER A 77 9.36 -5.45 -5.39
C SER A 77 9.07 -4.14 -4.65
N LEU A 78 9.56 -3.98 -3.41
CA LEU A 78 9.40 -2.74 -2.65
C LEU A 78 10.07 -1.57 -3.34
N LYS A 79 11.33 -1.74 -3.80
CA LYS A 79 12.09 -0.70 -4.48
C LYS A 79 11.37 -0.22 -5.74
N ARG A 80 10.85 -1.15 -6.55
CA ARG A 80 10.12 -0.84 -7.79
C ARG A 80 8.78 -0.16 -7.53
N CYS A 81 8.02 -0.64 -6.54
CA CYS A 81 6.68 -0.14 -6.24
C CYS A 81 6.69 1.07 -5.27
N ARG A 82 7.84 1.49 -4.75
CA ARG A 82 7.92 2.49 -3.68
C ARG A 82 7.14 3.77 -3.95
N ILE A 83 7.29 4.35 -5.13
CA ILE A 83 6.60 5.62 -5.48
C ILE A 83 5.08 5.41 -5.51
N HIS A 84 4.64 4.26 -6.05
CA HIS A 84 3.25 3.87 -6.12
C HIS A 84 2.65 3.67 -4.72
N GLU A 85 3.29 2.86 -3.88
CA GLU A 85 2.82 2.58 -2.51
C GLU A 85 2.82 3.84 -1.63
N GLN A 86 3.79 4.74 -1.82
CA GLN A 86 3.81 6.04 -1.13
C GLN A 86 2.62 6.94 -1.49
N VAL A 87 2.02 6.79 -2.67
CA VAL A 87 0.74 7.45 -2.98
C VAL A 87 -0.38 6.85 -2.14
N HIS A 88 -0.43 5.53 -2.00
CA HIS A 88 -1.41 4.87 -1.13
C HIS A 88 -1.24 5.26 0.34
N VAL A 89 -0.02 5.43 0.83
CA VAL A 89 0.24 5.99 2.18
C VAL A 89 -0.42 7.36 2.31
N ARG A 90 -0.20 8.28 1.35
CA ARG A 90 -0.83 9.61 1.37
C ARG A 90 -2.35 9.56 1.24
N GLN A 91 -2.89 8.59 0.51
CA GLN A 91 -4.33 8.37 0.42
C GLN A 91 -4.89 7.87 1.77
N TYR A 92 -4.18 6.98 2.46
CA TYR A 92 -4.48 6.60 3.83
C TYR A 92 -4.39 7.80 4.77
N GLU A 93 -3.36 8.65 4.70
CA GLU A 93 -3.29 9.86 5.52
C GLU A 93 -4.49 10.80 5.30
N ARG A 94 -5.05 10.83 4.09
CA ARG A 94 -6.21 11.66 3.74
C ARG A 94 -7.54 11.04 4.20
N TRP A 95 -7.74 9.74 3.97
CA TRP A 95 -9.04 9.07 4.14
C TRP A 95 -9.10 8.12 5.33
N GLY A 96 -7.95 7.80 5.93
CA GLY A 96 -7.81 6.93 7.09
C GLY A 96 -8.47 5.57 6.88
N PRO A 97 -9.28 5.10 7.84
CA PRO A 97 -10.01 3.83 7.73
C PRO A 97 -11.06 3.81 6.61
N LEU A 98 -11.45 4.97 6.06
CA LEU A 98 -12.38 5.05 4.93
C LEU A 98 -11.70 4.78 3.59
N PHE A 99 -10.36 4.72 3.53
CA PHE A 99 -9.67 4.48 2.27
C PHE A 99 -10.03 3.13 1.62
N PRO A 100 -9.98 1.97 2.31
CA PRO A 100 -10.36 0.69 1.71
C PRO A 100 -11.78 0.66 1.12
N PRO A 101 -12.85 1.10 1.82
CA PRO A 101 -14.18 1.10 1.22
C PRO A 101 -14.30 2.10 0.06
N LEU A 102 -13.63 3.25 0.12
CA LEU A 102 -13.62 4.20 -0.99
C LEU A 102 -12.90 3.63 -2.22
N TYR A 103 -11.79 2.93 -2.02
CA TYR A 103 -11.06 2.24 -3.08
C TYR A 103 -11.95 1.19 -3.77
N LEU A 104 -12.63 0.36 -2.98
CA LEU A 104 -13.55 -0.67 -3.50
C LEU A 104 -14.74 -0.04 -4.23
N LEU A 105 -15.32 1.03 -3.69
CA LEU A 105 -16.41 1.76 -4.33
C LEU A 105 -15.98 2.36 -5.67
N ALA A 106 -14.77 2.94 -5.75
CA ALA A 106 -14.23 3.47 -6.99
C ALA A 106 -14.07 2.36 -8.07
N GLY A 107 -13.57 1.19 -7.68
CA GLY A 107 -13.49 0.02 -8.55
C GLY A 107 -14.88 -0.50 -8.98
N ALA A 108 -15.84 -0.54 -8.06
CA ALA A 108 -17.22 -0.94 -8.35
C ALA A 108 -17.89 0.02 -9.35
N VAL A 109 -17.74 1.33 -9.16
CA VAL A 109 -18.25 2.35 -10.10
C VAL A 109 -17.60 2.21 -11.47
N ALA A 110 -16.28 1.95 -11.54
CA ALA A 110 -15.60 1.68 -12.81
C ALA A 110 -16.20 0.44 -13.50
N ARG A 111 -16.39 -0.65 -12.75
CA ARG A 111 -16.98 -1.89 -13.28
C ARG A 111 -18.43 -1.71 -13.76
N LEU A 112 -19.25 -0.97 -13.03
CA LEU A 112 -20.63 -0.62 -13.43
C LEU A 112 -20.67 0.21 -14.72
N ARG A 113 -19.60 0.93 -15.03
CA ARG A 113 -19.42 1.69 -16.28
C ARG A 113 -18.75 0.88 -17.40
N GLY A 114 -18.59 -0.44 -17.23
CA GLY A 114 -17.94 -1.32 -18.21
C GLY A 114 -16.42 -1.13 -18.31
N ARG A 115 -15.79 -0.51 -17.31
CA ARG A 115 -14.35 -0.21 -17.27
C ARG A 115 -13.58 -1.21 -16.40
N ASP A 116 -12.25 -1.16 -16.45
CA ASP A 116 -11.40 -2.03 -15.64
C ASP A 116 -11.40 -1.55 -14.18
N PRO A 117 -11.85 -2.36 -13.20
CA PRO A 117 -11.98 -1.94 -11.80
C PRO A 117 -10.64 -1.59 -11.11
N TYR A 118 -9.51 -2.01 -11.68
CA TYR A 118 -8.17 -1.70 -11.19
C TYR A 118 -7.58 -0.53 -11.99
N ARG A 119 -7.42 -0.68 -13.31
CA ARG A 119 -6.76 0.34 -14.15
C ARG A 119 -7.52 1.66 -14.20
N ASP A 120 -8.85 1.62 -14.12
CA ASP A 120 -9.69 2.83 -14.13
C ASP A 120 -10.09 3.31 -12.74
N ASN A 121 -9.57 2.68 -11.68
CA ASN A 121 -9.73 3.16 -10.32
C ASN A 121 -9.00 4.50 -10.16
N ARG A 122 -9.71 5.52 -9.67
CA ARG A 122 -9.13 6.87 -9.48
C ARG A 122 -7.88 6.85 -8.60
N PHE A 123 -7.83 5.97 -7.59
CA PHE A 123 -6.74 5.89 -6.64
C PHE A 123 -5.51 5.21 -7.26
N GLU A 124 -5.73 4.18 -8.08
CA GLU A 124 -4.68 3.52 -8.87
C GLU A 124 -4.12 4.44 -9.94
N ARG A 125 -4.97 5.21 -10.64
CA ARG A 125 -4.49 6.18 -11.64
C ARG A 125 -3.60 7.25 -11.02
N GLU A 126 -3.94 7.73 -9.81
CA GLU A 126 -3.09 8.66 -9.07
C GLU A 126 -1.72 8.02 -8.76
N ALA A 127 -1.72 6.76 -8.30
CA ALA A 127 -0.50 6.02 -7.97
C ALA A 127 0.37 5.74 -9.21
N LEU A 128 -0.23 5.26 -10.30
CA LEU A 128 0.43 4.99 -11.58
C LEU A 128 0.98 6.26 -12.24
N HIS A 129 0.26 7.38 -12.14
CA HIS A 129 0.75 8.65 -12.66
C HIS A 129 1.98 9.15 -11.91
N ALA A 130 1.97 9.06 -10.57
CA ALA A 130 3.14 9.41 -9.77
C ALA A 130 4.33 8.49 -10.03
N GLU A 131 4.07 7.18 -10.16
CA GLU A 131 5.09 6.19 -10.51
C GLU A 131 5.74 6.50 -11.87
N GLY A 132 4.92 6.83 -12.88
CA GLY A 132 5.41 7.23 -14.21
C GLY A 132 6.25 8.50 -14.17
N ALA A 133 5.81 9.54 -13.45
CA ALA A 133 6.55 10.78 -13.29
C ALA A 133 7.90 10.57 -12.60
N GLY A 134 7.95 9.70 -11.58
CA GLY A 134 9.19 9.39 -10.85
C GLY A 134 10.17 8.49 -11.60
N LYS A 135 9.76 7.83 -12.70
CA LYS A 135 10.67 7.09 -13.59
C LYS A 135 11.35 7.99 -14.64
N ILE A 136 10.84 9.20 -14.85
CA ILE A 136 11.34 10.18 -15.83
C ILE A 136 12.26 11.23 -15.17
N ALA A 137 12.20 11.36 -13.83
CA ALA A 137 13.03 12.25 -13.02
C ALA A 137 14.38 11.61 -12.68
#